data_AF-A0A4R4Q3Y2-F1
#
_entry.id   AF-A0A4R4Q3Y2-F1
#
_cell.length_a   1.000
_cell.length_b   1.000
_cell.length_c   1.000
_cell.angle_alpha   90.00
_cell.angle_beta   90.00
_cell.angle_gamma   90.00
#
_symmetry.space_group_name_H-M   'P 1'
#
loop_
_entity.id
_entity.type
_entity.pdbx_description
1 polymer ?
#
loop_
_entity_poly.entity_id
_entity_poly.type
_entity_poly.pdbx_seq_one_letter_code
_entity_poly.pdbx_strand_id
1 'polypeptide(L)'
;GGLGWWLPVAVLVLLAGGLGAGAAHNGPLDWLVPAALRAGEYLLAITVGVVGGAPAWLVFGYVFVLTLHHYDLVARLEKRQSAPPLHGATLGWDGRSVLLALAGIAGFAGVGLATLGVYLFVVFVASVALTWVVLPARAARATAVPVSGGSPG
;
A
#
# COMPACT_ATOMS: atom_id res chain seq x y z
N GLY A 1 -17.61 -11.81 -24.51
CA GLY A 1 -18.14 -12.56 -23.35
C GLY A 1 -17.17 -13.53 -22.70
N GLY A 2 -15.84 -13.36 -22.82
CA GLY A 2 -14.86 -14.30 -22.26
C GLY A 2 -13.96 -13.74 -21.15
N LEU A 3 -13.99 -12.42 -20.87
CA LEU A 3 -13.11 -11.81 -19.85
C LEU A 3 -13.70 -11.78 -18.44
N GLY A 4 -15.03 -11.96 -18.28
CA GLY A 4 -15.70 -11.81 -16.98
C GLY A 4 -15.29 -12.86 -15.93
N TRP A 5 -14.87 -14.06 -16.35
CA TRP A 5 -14.44 -15.13 -15.44
C TRP A 5 -13.01 -14.96 -14.92
N TRP A 6 -12.19 -14.12 -15.57
CA TRP A 6 -10.82 -13.87 -15.13
C TRP A 6 -10.76 -13.08 -13.82
N LEU A 7 -11.76 -12.24 -13.55
CA LEU A 7 -11.89 -11.51 -12.29
C LEU A 7 -12.03 -12.44 -11.08
N PRO A 8 -13.03 -13.35 -11.01
CA PRO A 8 -13.16 -14.28 -9.90
C PRO A 8 -11.97 -15.26 -9.81
N VAL A 9 -11.36 -15.64 -10.93
CA VAL A 9 -10.15 -16.49 -10.91
C VAL A 9 -8.93 -15.73 -10.36
N ALA A 10 -8.71 -14.48 -10.76
CA ALA A 10 -7.63 -13.66 -10.23
C ALA A 10 -7.81 -13.43 -8.72
N VAL A 11 -9.05 -13.17 -8.28
CA VAL A 11 -9.40 -13.06 -6.85
C VAL A 11 -9.14 -14.38 -6.11
N LEU A 12 -9.56 -15.52 -6.66
CA LEU A 12 -9.31 -16.84 -6.07
C LEU A 12 -7.82 -17.16 -5.95
N VAL A 13 -7.02 -16.88 -6.99
CA VAL A 13 -5.57 -17.09 -6.97
C VAL A 13 -4.91 -16.20 -5.93
N LEU A 14 -5.36 -14.95 -5.79
CA LEU A 14 -4.85 -14.04 -4.77
C LEU A 14 -5.20 -14.48 -3.36
N LEU A 15 -6.46 -14.83 -3.11
CA LEU A 15 -6.89 -15.33 -1.81
C LEU A 15 -6.17 -16.63 -1.43
N ALA A 16 -5.95 -17.53 -2.39
CA ALA A 16 -5.18 -18.75 -2.18
C ALA A 16 -3.70 -18.45 -1.86
N GLY A 17 -3.09 -17.47 -2.54
CA GLY A 17 -1.71 -17.04 -2.26
C GLY A 17 -1.56 -16.38 -0.88
N GLY A 18 -2.54 -15.58 -0.47
CA GLY A 18 -2.57 -14.93 0.85
C GLY A 18 -2.67 -15.89 2.02
N LEU A 19 -3.55 -16.90 1.89
CA LEU A 19 -3.70 -17.95 2.91
C LEU A 19 -2.45 -18.83 3.02
N GLY A 20 -1.72 -19.02 1.91
CA GLY A 20 -0.43 -19.70 1.90
C GLY A 20 0.65 -18.93 2.65
N ALA A 21 0.69 -17.60 2.53
CA ALA A 21 1.76 -16.75 3.06
C ALA A 21 1.83 -16.65 4.61
N GLY A 22 0.80 -17.13 5.32
CA GLY A 22 0.78 -17.20 6.78
C GLY A 22 1.30 -18.52 7.36
N ALA A 23 1.62 -19.51 6.53
CA ALA A 23 2.13 -20.80 6.98
C ALA A 23 3.57 -20.70 7.52
N ALA A 24 4.01 -21.68 8.31
CA ALA A 24 5.42 -21.76 8.71
C ALA A 24 6.30 -21.96 7.47
N HIS A 25 7.14 -20.96 7.20
CA HIS A 25 7.95 -20.86 5.98
C HIS A 25 9.41 -21.25 6.28
N ASN A 26 9.78 -22.50 5.98
CA ASN A 26 11.16 -23.03 6.10
C ASN A 26 11.73 -23.55 4.76
N GLY A 27 11.08 -23.28 3.64
CA GLY A 27 11.46 -23.71 2.31
C GLY A 27 12.46 -22.76 1.62
N PRO A 28 13.27 -23.27 0.66
CA PRO A 28 14.28 -22.49 -0.04
C PRO A 28 13.72 -21.39 -0.96
N LEU A 29 12.41 -21.37 -1.21
CA LEU A 29 11.73 -20.37 -2.05
C LEU A 29 10.89 -19.38 -1.24
N ASP A 30 10.86 -19.48 0.09
CA ASP A 30 9.96 -18.64 0.89
C ASP A 30 10.35 -17.16 0.86
N TRP A 31 11.61 -16.88 0.53
CA TRP A 31 12.09 -15.52 0.26
C TRP A 31 11.40 -14.87 -0.95
N LEU A 32 10.79 -15.65 -1.86
CA LEU A 32 10.01 -15.14 -2.99
C LEU A 32 8.59 -14.72 -2.61
N VAL A 33 8.07 -15.17 -1.47
CA VAL A 33 6.67 -14.93 -1.07
C VAL A 33 6.32 -13.43 -1.10
N PRO A 34 7.12 -12.51 -0.54
CA PRO A 34 6.81 -11.07 -0.61
C PRO A 34 6.74 -10.53 -2.05
N ALA A 35 7.65 -10.99 -2.92
CA ALA A 35 7.69 -10.56 -4.32
C ALA A 35 6.51 -11.11 -5.11
N ALA A 36 6.16 -12.39 -4.90
CA ALA A 36 5.03 -13.04 -5.55
C ALA A 36 3.69 -12.41 -5.15
N LEU A 37 3.47 -12.14 -3.86
CA LEU A 37 2.27 -11.45 -3.37
C LEU A 37 2.15 -10.06 -3.99
N ARG A 38 3.27 -9.34 -4.09
CA ARG A 38 3.28 -8.01 -4.70
C ARG A 38 2.95 -8.06 -6.19
N ALA A 39 3.54 -8.99 -6.93
CA ALA A 39 3.23 -9.19 -8.34
C ALA A 39 1.75 -9.57 -8.52
N GLY A 40 1.20 -10.42 -7.65
CA GLY A 40 -0.22 -10.77 -7.62
C GLY A 40 -1.12 -9.54 -7.45
N GLU A 41 -0.82 -8.66 -6.49
CA GLU A 41 -1.57 -7.43 -6.25
C GLU A 41 -1.59 -6.52 -7.49
N TYR A 42 -0.44 -6.38 -8.17
CA TYR A 42 -0.34 -5.61 -9.42
C TYR A 42 -1.18 -6.23 -10.54
N LEU A 43 -1.09 -7.55 -10.70
CA LEU A 43 -1.85 -8.26 -11.73
C LEU A 43 -3.35 -8.17 -11.50
N LEU A 44 -3.85 -8.19 -10.25
CA LEU A 44 -5.26 -7.95 -9.98
C LEU A 44 -5.67 -6.51 -10.29
N ALA A 45 -4.88 -5.52 -9.90
CA ALA A 45 -5.21 -4.13 -10.23
C ALA A 45 -5.28 -3.90 -11.74
N ILE A 46 -4.32 -4.48 -12.48
CA ILE A 46 -4.30 -4.44 -13.94
C ILE A 46 -5.52 -5.17 -14.51
N THR A 47 -5.84 -6.36 -14.02
CA THR A 47 -6.98 -7.15 -14.48
C THR A 47 -8.31 -6.43 -14.25
N VAL A 48 -8.52 -5.86 -13.06
CA VAL A 48 -9.70 -5.05 -12.74
C VAL A 48 -9.82 -3.85 -13.68
N GLY A 49 -8.70 -3.15 -13.91
CA GLY A 49 -8.67 -2.03 -14.83
C GLY A 49 -8.99 -2.41 -16.27
N VAL A 50 -8.34 -3.45 -16.81
CA VAL A 50 -8.52 -3.90 -18.18
C VAL A 50 -9.92 -4.47 -18.41
N VAL A 51 -10.39 -5.37 -17.55
CA VAL A 51 -11.73 -5.98 -17.66
C VAL A 51 -12.83 -4.95 -17.45
N GLY A 52 -12.61 -4.01 -16.52
CA GLY A 52 -13.54 -2.92 -16.23
C GLY A 52 -13.47 -1.75 -17.20
N GLY A 53 -12.64 -1.80 -18.24
CA GLY A 53 -12.53 -0.75 -19.26
C GLY A 53 -11.98 0.58 -18.73
N ALA A 54 -11.23 0.56 -17.62
CA ALA A 54 -10.58 1.75 -17.07
C ALA A 54 -9.46 2.22 -18.01
N PRO A 55 -9.22 3.55 -18.12
CA PRO A 55 -8.16 4.07 -18.98
C PRO A 55 -6.77 3.65 -18.47
N ALA A 56 -5.87 3.31 -19.40
CA ALA A 56 -4.56 2.74 -19.07
C ALA A 56 -3.71 3.62 -18.12
N TRP A 57 -3.80 4.95 -18.26
CA TRP A 57 -3.08 5.89 -17.39
C TRP A 57 -3.53 5.79 -15.92
N LEU A 58 -4.80 5.44 -15.68
CA LEU A 58 -5.35 5.30 -14.33
C LEU A 58 -4.87 4.01 -13.69
N VAL A 59 -4.87 2.92 -14.44
CA VAL A 59 -4.31 1.63 -14.01
C VAL A 59 -2.82 1.80 -13.68
N PHE A 60 -2.07 2.45 -14.58
CA PHE A 60 -0.66 2.77 -14.35
C PHE A 60 -0.48 3.62 -13.10
N GLY A 61 -1.25 4.68 -12.93
CA GLY A 61 -1.18 5.56 -11.77
C GLY A 61 -1.39 4.82 -10.45
N TYR A 62 -2.37 3.91 -10.40
CA TYR A 62 -2.62 3.08 -9.23
C TYR A 62 -1.43 2.14 -8.91
N VAL A 63 -0.91 1.41 -9.91
CA VAL A 63 0.25 0.52 -9.75
C VAL A 63 1.51 1.30 -9.36
N PHE A 64 1.70 2.49 -9.94
CA PHE A 64 2.79 3.39 -9.59
C PHE A 64 2.72 3.81 -8.12
N VAL A 65 1.55 4.20 -7.61
CA VAL A 65 1.36 4.53 -6.19
C VAL A 65 1.68 3.32 -5.29
N LEU A 66 1.22 2.12 -5.65
CA LEU A 66 1.60 0.92 -4.88
C LEU A 66 3.10 0.67 -4.88
N THR A 67 3.77 0.97 -6.00
CA THR A 67 5.22 0.84 -6.15
C THR A 67 5.96 1.87 -5.31
N LEU A 68 5.48 3.10 -5.20
CA LEU A 68 6.04 4.11 -4.30
C LEU A 68 5.99 3.66 -2.83
N HIS A 69 4.85 3.13 -2.40
CA HIS A 69 4.71 2.56 -1.04
C HIS A 69 5.66 1.39 -0.81
N HIS A 70 5.81 0.51 -1.81
CA HIS A 70 6.74 -0.61 -1.71
C HIS A 70 8.19 -0.14 -1.64
N TYR A 71 8.57 0.78 -2.50
CA TYR A 71 9.92 1.32 -2.58
C TYR A 71 10.32 2.04 -1.29
N ASP A 72 9.46 2.90 -0.74
CA ASP A 72 9.75 3.59 0.53
C ASP A 72 9.91 2.59 1.69
N LEU A 73 9.11 1.53 1.73
CA LEU A 73 9.23 0.49 2.74
C LEU A 73 10.56 -0.27 2.61
N VAL A 74 10.92 -0.72 1.40
CA VAL A 74 12.19 -1.42 1.15
C VAL A 74 13.38 -0.52 1.47
N ALA A 75 13.36 0.73 1.03
CA ALA A 75 14.43 1.70 1.30
C ALA A 75 14.60 1.96 2.80
N ARG A 76 13.51 1.97 3.57
CA ARG A 76 13.56 2.09 5.05
C ARG A 76 14.10 0.83 5.70
N LEU A 77 13.69 -0.35 5.25
CA LEU A 77 14.22 -1.62 5.77
C LEU A 77 15.73 -1.74 5.53
N GLU A 78 16.19 -1.41 4.33
CA GLU A 78 17.62 -1.39 3.99
C GLU A 78 18.41 -0.47 4.95
N LYS A 79 17.82 0.67 5.31
CA LYS A 79 18.41 1.66 6.22
C LYS A 79 18.06 1.43 7.70
N ARG A 80 17.46 0.28 8.05
CA ARG A 80 16.99 -0.08 9.40
C ARG A 80 16.12 1.01 10.06
N GLN A 81 15.37 1.74 9.24
CA GLN A 81 14.44 2.78 9.69
C GLN A 81 13.11 2.17 10.10
N SER A 82 12.39 2.87 10.98
CA SER A 82 11.01 2.53 11.30
C SER A 82 10.11 2.65 10.07
N ALA A 83 9.01 1.91 10.10
CA ALA A 83 7.97 1.98 9.08
C ALA A 83 7.40 3.41 8.96
N PRO A 84 6.86 3.79 7.79
CA PRO A 84 6.25 5.10 7.60
C PRO A 84 5.15 5.38 8.67
N PRO A 85 5.01 6.63 9.15
CA PRO A 85 4.09 6.96 10.24
C PRO A 85 2.62 6.54 10.01
N LEU A 86 2.16 6.52 8.76
CA LEU A 86 0.80 6.11 8.40
C LEU A 86 0.75 4.73 7.73
N HIS A 87 1.75 3.87 7.94
CA HIS A 87 1.80 2.54 7.34
C HIS A 87 0.52 1.72 7.63
N GLY A 88 -0.02 1.81 8.85
CA GLY A 88 -1.27 1.15 9.23
C GLY A 88 -2.51 1.65 8.47
N ALA A 89 -2.46 2.85 7.90
CA ALA A 89 -3.53 3.41 7.08
C ALA A 89 -3.48 2.94 5.61
N THR A 90 -2.59 2.03 5.24
CA THR A 90 -2.51 1.52 3.86
C THR A 90 -3.54 0.43 3.54
N LEU A 91 -4.39 0.06 4.51
CA LEU A 91 -5.43 -0.97 4.43
C LEU A 91 -4.91 -2.41 4.22
N GLY A 92 -3.59 -2.60 4.30
CA GLY A 92 -2.96 -3.88 3.95
C GLY A 92 -3.21 -4.26 2.49
N TRP A 93 -2.67 -5.41 2.07
CA TRP A 93 -2.87 -5.88 0.70
C TRP A 93 -4.26 -6.53 0.52
N ASP A 94 -4.80 -7.19 1.55
CA ASP A 94 -6.12 -7.84 1.53
C ASP A 94 -7.23 -6.81 1.36
N GLY A 95 -7.24 -5.77 2.20
CA GLY A 95 -8.26 -4.73 2.19
C GLY A 95 -8.31 -4.01 0.84
N ARG A 96 -7.14 -3.65 0.29
CA ARG A 96 -7.04 -3.05 -1.04
C ARG A 96 -7.54 -3.99 -2.15
N SER A 97 -7.12 -5.25 -2.12
CA SER A 97 -7.47 -6.24 -3.15
C SER A 97 -8.97 -6.55 -3.13
N VAL A 98 -9.56 -6.71 -1.94
CA VAL A 98 -11.01 -6.93 -1.77
C VAL A 98 -11.81 -5.71 -2.24
N LEU A 99 -11.45 -4.50 -1.81
CA LEU A 99 -12.15 -3.28 -2.24
C LEU A 99 -12.09 -3.10 -3.75
N LEU A 100 -10.93 -3.33 -4.37
CA LEU A 100 -10.75 -3.18 -5.80
C LEU A 100 -11.50 -4.25 -6.59
N ALA A 101 -11.50 -5.49 -6.11
CA ALA A 101 -12.29 -6.58 -6.69
C ALA A 101 -13.79 -6.29 -6.62
N LEU A 102 -14.30 -5.83 -5.47
CA LEU A 102 -15.70 -5.45 -5.31
C LEU A 102 -16.09 -4.31 -6.24
N ALA A 103 -15.25 -3.29 -6.36
CA ALA A 103 -15.47 -2.19 -7.31
C ALA A 103 -15.52 -2.70 -8.76
N GLY A 104 -14.63 -3.63 -9.13
CA GLY A 104 -14.64 -4.28 -10.44
C GLY A 104 -15.94 -5.06 -10.71
N ILE A 105 -16.35 -5.92 -9.77
CA ILE A 105 -17.57 -6.74 -9.87
C ILE A 105 -18.83 -5.86 -9.96
N ALA A 106 -18.87 -4.76 -9.20
CA ALA A 106 -19.98 -3.82 -9.21
C ALA A 106 -20.02 -2.92 -10.47
N GLY A 107 -19.04 -3.03 -11.38
CA GLY A 107 -18.97 -2.20 -12.59
C GLY A 107 -18.37 -0.81 -12.39
N PHE A 108 -17.74 -0.56 -11.23
CA PHE A 108 -17.13 0.72 -10.84
C PHE A 108 -15.59 0.66 -10.85
N ALA A 109 -14.97 -0.17 -11.69
CA ALA A 109 -13.52 -0.39 -11.70
C ALA A 109 -12.69 0.91 -11.75
N GLY A 110 -13.05 1.84 -12.65
CA GLY A 110 -12.37 3.14 -12.75
C GLY A 110 -12.50 3.99 -11.48
N VAL A 111 -13.69 4.03 -10.88
CA VAL A 111 -13.92 4.77 -9.62
C VAL A 111 -13.14 4.12 -8.47
N GLY A 112 -13.11 2.80 -8.40
CA GLY A 112 -12.32 2.05 -7.42
C GLY A 112 -10.83 2.34 -7.52
N LEU A 113 -10.26 2.24 -8.73
CA LEU A 113 -8.86 2.56 -9.00
C LEU A 113 -8.52 4.01 -8.64
N ALA A 114 -9.34 4.97 -9.05
CA ALA A 114 -9.11 6.38 -8.78
C ALA A 114 -9.19 6.68 -7.28
N THR A 115 -10.25 6.24 -6.62
CA THR A 115 -10.48 6.53 -5.19
C THR A 115 -9.39 5.91 -4.33
N LEU A 116 -9.11 4.62 -4.53
CA LEU A 116 -8.10 3.91 -3.75
C LEU A 116 -6.68 4.41 -4.08
N GLY A 117 -6.40 4.70 -5.35
CA GLY A 117 -5.12 5.27 -5.78
C GLY A 117 -4.85 6.64 -5.17
N VAL A 118 -5.84 7.56 -5.22
CA VAL A 118 -5.73 8.88 -4.60
C VAL A 118 -5.59 8.78 -3.09
N TYR A 119 -6.40 7.93 -2.44
CA TYR A 119 -6.30 7.68 -1.01
C TYR A 119 -4.89 7.25 -0.61
N LEU A 120 -4.34 6.24 -1.28
CA LEU A 120 -3.00 5.74 -1.00
C LEU A 120 -1.92 6.78 -1.30
N PHE A 121 -2.09 7.56 -2.37
CA PHE A 121 -1.16 8.64 -2.68
C PHE A 121 -1.14 9.71 -1.59
N VAL A 122 -2.31 10.10 -1.07
CA VAL A 122 -2.41 11.03 0.06
C VAL A 122 -1.76 10.44 1.31
N VAL A 123 -2.01 9.17 1.64
CA VAL A 123 -1.38 8.47 2.77
C VAL A 123 0.15 8.45 2.62
N PHE A 124 0.65 8.22 1.40
CA PHE A 124 2.08 8.25 1.09
C PHE A 124 2.68 9.64 1.33
N VAL A 125 2.12 10.67 0.68
CA VAL A 125 2.61 12.05 0.77
C VAL A 125 2.55 12.56 2.22
N ALA A 126 1.45 12.26 2.93
CA ALA A 126 1.32 12.61 4.34
C ALA A 126 2.37 11.89 5.20
N SER A 127 2.66 10.62 4.94
CA SER A 127 3.74 9.89 5.64
C SER A 127 5.11 10.52 5.40
N VAL A 128 5.42 10.87 4.14
CA VAL A 128 6.66 11.56 3.77
C VAL A 128 6.75 12.92 4.49
N ALA A 129 5.70 13.73 4.45
CA ALA A 129 5.67 15.02 5.14
C ALA A 129 5.81 14.88 6.65
N LEU A 130 5.16 13.88 7.26
CA LEU A 130 5.29 13.59 8.68
C LEU A 130 6.72 13.24 9.06
N THR A 131 7.36 12.33 8.31
CA THR A 131 8.74 11.90 8.58
C THR A 131 9.73 13.05 8.42
N TRP A 132 9.65 13.83 7.35
CA TRP A 132 10.75 14.72 6.96
C TRP A 132 10.54 16.19 7.34
N VAL A 133 9.29 16.60 7.60
CA VAL A 133 8.97 18.00 7.90
C VAL A 133 8.38 18.14 9.30
N VAL A 134 7.30 17.42 9.59
CA VAL A 134 6.49 17.69 10.79
C VAL A 134 7.14 17.18 12.06
N LEU A 135 7.55 15.91 12.11
CA LEU A 135 8.14 15.32 13.32
C LEU A 135 9.48 15.96 13.69
N PRO A 136 10.42 16.21 12.76
CA PRO A 136 11.66 16.91 13.07
C PRO A 136 11.43 18.34 13.58
N ALA A 137 10.53 19.11 12.96
CA ALA A 137 10.22 20.47 13.39
C ALA A 137 9.59 20.52 14.80
N ARG A 138 8.75 19.52 15.14
CA ARG A 138 8.18 19.38 16.49
C ARG A 138 9.25 19.08 17.53
N ALA A 139 10.20 18.19 17.22
CA ALA A 139 11.30 17.86 18.12
C ALA A 139 12.18 19.09 18.41
N ALA A 140 12.56 19.85 17.38
CA ALA A 140 13.37 21.06 17.53
C ALA A 140 12.67 22.14 18.39
N ARG A 141 11.35 22.29 18.25
CA ARG A 141 10.57 23.22 19.08
C ARG A 141 10.51 22.77 20.55
N ALA A 142 10.37 21.47 20.80
CA ALA A 142 10.32 20.94 22.16
C ALA A 142 11.64 21.18 22.92
N THR A 143 12.79 21.09 22.24
CA THR A 143 14.10 21.39 22.83
C THR A 143 14.36 22.88 23.06
N ALA A 144 13.64 23.77 22.36
CA ALA A 144 13.84 25.22 22.45
C ALA A 144 13.03 25.90 23.57
N VAL A 145 12.07 25.21 24.19
CA VAL A 145 11.32 25.75 25.34
C VAL A 145 12.25 25.74 26.57
N PRO A 146 12.67 26.90 27.10
CA PRO A 146 13.53 26.94 28.28
C PRO A 146 12.75 26.35 29.46
N VAL A 147 13.39 25.47 30.23
CA VAL A 147 12.89 25.10 31.56
C VAL A 147 12.92 26.39 32.37
N SER A 148 11.77 27.05 32.56
CA SER A 148 11.66 28.22 33.41
C SER A 148 12.13 27.79 34.80
N GLY A 149 13.29 28.33 35.21
CA GLY A 149 14.00 27.96 36.43
C GLY A 149 13.09 28.04 37.65
N GLY A 150 12.83 26.89 38.26
CA GLY A 150 12.40 26.84 39.64
C GLY A 150 13.56 27.31 40.52
N SER A 151 13.46 28.53 41.02
CA SER A 151 14.34 29.01 42.08
C SER A 151 13.97 28.26 43.37
N PRO A 152 14.91 27.58 44.07
CA PRO A 152 14.65 27.11 45.41
C PRO A 152 14.68 28.32 46.34
N GLY A 153 13.53 28.61 46.96
CA GLY A 153 13.44 29.48 48.15
C GLY A 153 13.75 28.69 49.40
#